data_AF-A0AA39CP36-F1
#
_entry.id   AF-A0AA39CP36-F1
#
_cell.length_a   1.000
_cell.length_b   1.000
_cell.length_c   1.000
_cell.angle_alpha   90.00
_cell.angle_beta   90.00
_cell.angle_gamma   90.00
#
_symmetry.space_group_name_H-M   'P 1'
#
loop_
_entity.id
_entity.type
_entity.pdbx_description
1 polymer ?
#
loop_
_entity_poly.entity_id
_entity_poly.type
_entity_poly.pdbx_seq_one_letter_code
_entity_poly.pdbx_strand_id
1 'polypeptide(L)'
;MLSRFRTSALCALLAFALPAVTWAASPAPLKVMSFNVRTPADTDPGKRWQDRRDAMVKVIQQAHPAVIGTQELVLEQANYLAEHLPGYRWFGEGRRGGSGDEHMGVFYDSKVLAVEQSGNFWLSDTPDVAGSISWGNLFPRMVTWAVFRRLDDGRRFYFMNTHLPYRDEDEPRRIKGAELIATRVAALPSDLPVVLTGDFNSEPGGGTYQAFTRVLQDTRRQVKSPQGPRLTFHNFTGTATAELDWVLVRGFHARSFFTDDRRIDGVLPSDHFPLRGSLAQQAVQRLVLVARLADACADGEEHRNADKAASQHGIGQPQETDHRSHRRQHQQHHHGHRQPGPRQARITEQLTRWAGLPAESETSWRRERVRQRTRYPTGTLIERRRHMAHRSRLAGFIIDCQDTPAADSARFWAAALGLVAEPARAEGDAEYADLIGAPAGLNVEVQRVDHPSRVHLDIESDDINAEAERLEKLGARRVGFVKRWWVMEAPTGHRFCIVRMRGHDVPANLWP
;
A
#
# COMPACT_ATOMS: atom_id res chain seq x y z
N MET A 1 63.71 1.79 38.83
CA MET A 1 63.74 1.78 37.35
C MET A 1 62.65 0.86 36.76
N LEU A 2 61.41 0.86 37.30
CA LEU A 2 60.44 -0.25 37.08
C LEU A 2 58.98 0.16 36.81
N SER A 3 58.62 1.44 36.72
CA SER A 3 57.23 1.89 36.53
C SER A 3 56.82 2.17 35.07
N ARG A 4 57.76 2.37 34.15
CA ARG A 4 57.48 2.83 32.77
C ARG A 4 57.04 1.75 31.76
N PHE A 5 56.95 0.48 32.17
CA PHE A 5 56.63 -0.65 31.27
C PHE A 5 55.23 -1.26 31.47
N ARG A 6 54.41 -0.77 32.41
CA ARG A 6 53.07 -1.37 32.69
C ARG A 6 51.90 -0.73 31.93
N THR A 7 52.02 0.51 31.43
CA THR A 7 50.95 1.17 30.67
C THR A 7 50.89 0.71 29.21
N SER A 8 52.03 0.56 28.54
CA SER A 8 52.08 0.16 27.11
C SER A 8 51.46 -1.21 26.83
N ALA A 9 51.55 -2.14 27.79
CA ALA A 9 50.97 -3.49 27.65
C ALA A 9 49.43 -3.49 27.68
N LEU A 10 48.81 -2.53 28.38
CA LEU A 10 47.35 -2.50 28.55
C LEU A 10 46.64 -2.00 27.26
N CYS A 11 47.20 -0.99 26.60
CA CYS A 11 46.70 -0.51 25.30
C CYS A 11 46.86 -1.57 24.20
N ALA A 12 47.95 -2.35 24.22
CA ALA A 12 48.17 -3.44 23.26
C ALA A 12 47.13 -4.57 23.37
N LEU A 13 46.64 -4.86 24.58
CA LEU A 13 45.62 -5.88 24.82
C LEU A 13 44.19 -5.42 24.47
N LEU A 14 43.90 -4.12 24.59
CA LEU A 14 42.60 -3.56 24.17
C LEU A 14 42.44 -3.50 22.63
N ALA A 15 43.54 -3.40 21.88
CA ALA A 15 43.50 -3.37 20.41
C ALA A 15 42.97 -4.67 19.77
N PHE A 16 43.07 -5.82 20.46
CA PHE A 16 42.57 -7.12 19.99
C PHE A 16 41.13 -7.44 20.44
N ALA A 17 40.48 -6.55 21.18
CA ALA A 17 39.12 -6.72 21.68
C ALA A 17 38.04 -6.01 20.83
N LEU A 18 38.41 -5.41 19.70
CA LEU A 18 37.43 -4.99 18.69
C LEU A 18 36.77 -6.25 18.09
N PRO A 19 35.44 -6.41 18.17
CA PRO A 19 34.77 -7.50 17.47
C PRO A 19 35.08 -7.34 15.98
N ALA A 20 35.50 -8.42 15.32
CA ALA A 20 35.80 -8.40 13.90
C ALA A 20 34.58 -7.85 13.15
N VAL A 21 34.72 -6.66 12.57
CA VAL A 21 33.62 -5.99 11.84
C VAL A 21 33.35 -6.82 10.60
N THR A 22 32.41 -7.75 10.73
CA THR A 22 31.96 -8.60 9.63
C THR A 22 31.42 -7.69 8.55
N TRP A 23 32.23 -7.50 7.51
CA TRP A 23 31.80 -6.86 6.27
C TRP A 23 30.67 -7.70 5.69
N ALA A 24 29.44 -7.32 6.03
CA ALA A 24 28.25 -7.92 5.44
C ALA A 24 28.41 -7.80 3.92
N ALA A 25 28.31 -8.94 3.24
CA ALA A 25 28.47 -8.98 1.79
C ALA A 25 27.53 -7.96 1.15
N SER A 26 28.02 -7.23 0.15
CA SER A 26 27.18 -6.25 -0.54
C SER A 26 25.95 -6.98 -1.10
N PRO A 27 24.73 -6.57 -0.71
CA PRO A 27 23.53 -7.35 -1.01
C PRO A 27 23.33 -7.46 -2.51
N ALA A 28 22.71 -8.57 -2.94
CA ALA A 28 22.64 -8.93 -4.35
C ALA A 28 22.02 -7.79 -5.20
N PRO A 29 22.50 -7.54 -6.42
CA PRO A 29 21.85 -6.58 -7.31
C PRO A 29 20.38 -6.97 -7.56
N LEU A 30 19.47 -6.01 -7.43
CA LEU A 30 18.06 -6.19 -7.73
C LEU A 30 17.90 -6.35 -9.26
N LYS A 31 17.52 -7.54 -9.72
CA LYS A 31 17.16 -7.76 -11.12
C LYS A 31 15.77 -7.20 -11.40
N VAL A 32 15.63 -6.39 -12.44
CA VAL A 32 14.36 -5.77 -12.86
C VAL A 32 14.08 -6.01 -14.33
N MET A 33 12.80 -5.98 -14.72
CA MET A 33 12.36 -6.08 -16.11
C MET A 33 11.23 -5.06 -16.40
N SER A 34 11.23 -4.49 -17.61
CA SER A 34 10.05 -3.83 -18.21
C SER A 34 9.67 -4.57 -19.48
N PHE A 35 8.37 -4.81 -19.71
CA PHE A 35 7.91 -5.59 -20.86
C PHE A 35 6.46 -5.22 -21.26
N ASN A 36 6.28 -4.52 -22.39
CA ASN A 36 4.97 -4.49 -23.04
C ASN A 36 4.71 -5.91 -23.58
N VAL A 37 3.71 -6.61 -23.01
CA VAL A 37 3.41 -8.01 -23.32
C VAL A 37 2.45 -8.18 -24.48
N ARG A 38 1.99 -7.06 -25.08
CA ARG A 38 1.04 -6.95 -26.19
C ARG A 38 -0.31 -7.59 -25.92
N THR A 39 -1.38 -6.79 -26.02
CA THR A 39 -2.77 -7.23 -25.86
C THR A 39 -3.09 -8.40 -26.81
N PRO A 40 -4.02 -9.31 -26.46
CA PRO A 40 -4.40 -10.44 -27.30
C PRO A 40 -5.34 -10.04 -28.45
N ALA A 41 -5.05 -8.92 -29.11
CA ALA A 41 -5.84 -8.37 -30.21
C ALA A 41 -5.43 -8.90 -31.60
N ASP A 42 -4.18 -9.39 -31.75
CA ASP A 42 -3.66 -9.85 -33.02
C ASP A 42 -4.19 -11.24 -33.41
N THR A 43 -4.64 -11.39 -34.67
CA THR A 43 -5.17 -12.64 -35.22
C THR A 43 -4.20 -13.40 -36.14
N ASP A 44 -3.10 -12.77 -36.56
CA ASP A 44 -2.11 -13.39 -37.45
C ASP A 44 -1.33 -14.52 -36.74
N PRO A 45 -1.08 -15.67 -37.39
CA PRO A 45 -0.19 -16.70 -36.87
C PRO A 45 1.19 -16.14 -36.50
N GLY A 46 1.66 -16.46 -35.29
CA GLY A 46 2.90 -15.96 -34.71
C GLY A 46 2.76 -14.62 -33.96
N LYS A 47 1.61 -13.93 -34.08
CA LYS A 47 1.28 -12.72 -33.29
C LYS A 47 0.20 -12.96 -32.23
N ARG A 48 -0.71 -13.92 -32.46
CA ARG A 48 -1.75 -14.31 -31.48
C ARG A 48 -1.11 -14.63 -30.14
N TRP A 49 -1.72 -14.20 -29.04
CA TRP A 49 -1.22 -14.50 -27.68
C TRP A 49 -0.94 -16.01 -27.47
N GLN A 50 -1.82 -16.87 -27.99
CA GLN A 50 -1.71 -18.31 -27.85
C GLN A 50 -0.50 -18.92 -28.56
N ASP A 51 0.08 -18.25 -29.57
CA ASP A 51 1.29 -18.68 -30.26
C ASP A 51 2.58 -18.29 -29.50
N ARG A 52 2.52 -17.25 -28.66
CA ARG A 52 3.71 -16.59 -28.08
C ARG A 52 3.79 -16.61 -26.54
N ARG A 53 2.72 -17.02 -25.86
CA ARG A 53 2.66 -17.15 -24.39
C ARG A 53 3.74 -18.06 -23.78
N ASP A 54 4.17 -19.11 -24.47
CA ASP A 54 5.23 -20.01 -23.97
C ASP A 54 6.63 -19.42 -24.15
N ALA A 55 6.84 -18.64 -25.22
CA ALA A 55 8.05 -17.84 -25.39
C ALA A 55 8.15 -16.75 -24.30
N MET A 56 7.03 -16.12 -23.95
CA MET A 56 6.91 -15.15 -22.85
C MET A 56 7.34 -15.76 -21.50
N VAL A 57 6.76 -16.92 -21.13
CA VAL A 57 7.15 -17.68 -19.94
C VAL A 57 8.65 -18.01 -19.94
N LYS A 58 9.17 -18.53 -21.06
CA LYS A 58 10.59 -18.91 -21.18
C LYS A 58 11.55 -17.72 -21.05
N VAL A 59 11.24 -16.54 -21.62
CA VAL A 59 12.05 -15.33 -21.41
C VAL A 59 12.10 -14.96 -19.93
N ILE A 60 10.95 -14.96 -19.25
CA ILE A 60 10.87 -14.58 -17.83
C ILE A 60 11.63 -15.58 -16.96
N GLN A 61 11.47 -16.89 -17.17
CA GLN A 61 12.19 -17.95 -16.45
C GLN A 61 13.71 -17.85 -16.65
N GLN A 62 14.18 -17.62 -17.88
CA GLN A 62 15.62 -17.48 -18.19
C GLN A 62 16.23 -16.18 -17.63
N ALA A 63 15.46 -15.09 -17.56
CA ALA A 63 15.90 -13.84 -16.97
C ALA A 63 15.94 -13.89 -15.44
N HIS A 64 14.94 -14.54 -14.85
CA HIS A 64 14.66 -14.62 -13.42
C HIS A 64 14.75 -13.25 -12.71
N PRO A 65 13.99 -12.23 -13.15
CA PRO A 65 13.95 -10.91 -12.51
C PRO A 65 13.26 -10.99 -11.13
N ALA A 66 13.66 -10.13 -10.19
CA ALA A 66 12.98 -10.04 -8.90
C ALA A 66 11.62 -9.34 -9.02
N VAL A 67 11.50 -8.36 -9.93
CA VAL A 67 10.26 -7.66 -10.27
C VAL A 67 10.18 -7.32 -11.77
N ILE A 68 8.97 -7.35 -12.32
CA ILE A 68 8.62 -7.07 -13.71
C ILE A 68 7.49 -6.04 -13.72
N GLY A 69 7.66 -4.95 -14.46
CA GLY A 69 6.56 -4.10 -14.90
C GLY A 69 6.08 -4.56 -16.28
N THR A 70 4.82 -4.95 -16.39
CA THR A 70 4.19 -5.35 -17.66
C THR A 70 3.21 -4.28 -18.15
N GLN A 71 3.18 -4.04 -19.46
CA GLN A 71 2.22 -3.15 -20.12
C GLN A 71 1.38 -3.96 -21.13
N GLU A 72 0.20 -3.48 -21.50
CA GLU A 72 -0.77 -4.22 -22.35
C GLU A 72 -1.30 -5.56 -21.78
N LEU A 73 -1.01 -5.88 -20.52
CA LEU A 73 -1.42 -7.12 -19.87
C LEU A 73 -2.95 -7.17 -19.69
N VAL A 74 -3.62 -8.25 -20.13
CA VAL A 74 -5.01 -8.55 -19.71
C VAL A 74 -5.07 -9.79 -18.81
N LEU A 75 -6.20 -9.96 -18.09
CA LEU A 75 -6.39 -11.01 -17.10
C LEU A 75 -6.13 -12.45 -17.62
N GLU A 76 -6.46 -12.77 -18.88
CA GLU A 76 -6.11 -14.07 -19.50
C GLU A 76 -4.59 -14.31 -19.48
N GLN A 77 -3.83 -13.31 -19.92
CA GLN A 77 -2.37 -13.38 -19.98
C GLN A 77 -1.78 -13.44 -18.57
N ALA A 78 -2.34 -12.64 -17.65
CA ALA A 78 -1.89 -12.56 -16.27
C ALA A 78 -2.06 -13.90 -15.53
N ASN A 79 -3.21 -14.55 -15.72
CA ASN A 79 -3.50 -15.88 -15.15
C ASN A 79 -2.57 -16.95 -15.74
N TYR A 80 -2.37 -16.96 -17.06
CA TYR A 80 -1.45 -17.91 -17.71
C TYR A 80 -0.02 -17.77 -17.21
N LEU A 81 0.48 -16.54 -17.08
CA LEU A 81 1.81 -16.26 -16.54
C LEU A 81 1.91 -16.67 -15.07
N ALA A 82 0.88 -16.44 -14.25
CA ALA A 82 0.88 -16.85 -12.85
C ALA A 82 0.91 -18.38 -12.67
N GLU A 83 0.18 -19.12 -13.51
CA GLU A 83 0.18 -20.59 -13.54
C GLU A 83 1.56 -21.16 -13.93
N HIS A 84 2.20 -20.58 -14.94
CA HIS A 84 3.45 -21.07 -15.51
C HIS A 84 4.72 -20.48 -14.85
N LEU A 85 4.57 -19.58 -13.87
CA LEU A 85 5.62 -18.97 -13.08
C LEU A 85 5.34 -19.14 -11.56
N PRO A 86 5.29 -20.37 -11.01
CA PRO A 86 4.73 -20.65 -9.68
C PRO A 86 5.45 -19.99 -8.48
N GLY A 87 6.68 -19.48 -8.65
CA GLY A 87 7.38 -18.66 -7.65
C GLY A 87 6.98 -17.17 -7.66
N TYR A 88 6.41 -16.70 -8.77
CA TYR A 88 5.98 -15.33 -8.94
C TYR A 88 4.56 -15.11 -8.40
N ARG A 89 4.30 -13.88 -7.96
CA ARG A 89 2.95 -13.37 -7.67
C ARG A 89 2.77 -12.07 -8.44
N TRP A 90 1.52 -11.66 -8.68
CA TRP A 90 1.24 -10.44 -9.43
C TRP A 90 0.08 -9.65 -8.85
N PHE A 91 0.03 -8.35 -9.16
CA PHE A 91 -1.04 -7.43 -8.81
C PHE A 91 -1.10 -6.25 -9.80
N GLY A 92 -2.13 -5.43 -9.65
CA GLY A 92 -2.40 -4.24 -10.48
C GLY A 92 -3.83 -4.29 -11.00
N GLU A 93 -4.54 -3.18 -10.93
CA GLU A 93 -5.90 -3.08 -11.51
C GLU A 93 -5.83 -2.87 -13.02
N GLY A 94 -6.89 -3.28 -13.71
CA GLY A 94 -7.14 -2.88 -15.09
C GLY A 94 -7.48 -1.39 -15.15
N ARG A 95 -7.19 -0.73 -16.27
CA ARG A 95 -7.27 0.73 -16.43
C ARG A 95 -8.65 1.37 -16.22
N ARG A 96 -9.72 0.59 -16.05
CA ARG A 96 -11.06 1.07 -15.69
C ARG A 96 -11.46 0.76 -14.23
N GLY A 97 -10.51 0.29 -13.42
CA GLY A 97 -10.76 -0.36 -12.14
C GLY A 97 -11.02 -1.86 -12.32
N GLY A 98 -10.75 -2.65 -11.28
CA GLY A 98 -11.00 -4.10 -11.30
C GLY A 98 -10.07 -4.86 -12.27
N SER A 99 -10.63 -5.73 -13.11
CA SER A 99 -9.85 -6.68 -13.94
C SER A 99 -10.37 -6.89 -15.38
N GLY A 100 -11.21 -5.97 -15.88
CA GLY A 100 -11.91 -6.09 -17.17
C GLY A 100 -11.31 -5.29 -18.34
N ASP A 101 -10.11 -4.72 -18.18
CA ASP A 101 -9.40 -3.95 -19.22
C ASP A 101 -7.88 -4.06 -18.95
N GLU A 102 -7.05 -3.49 -19.84
CA GLU A 102 -5.58 -3.48 -19.76
C GLU A 102 -5.02 -3.08 -18.39
N HIS A 103 -4.11 -3.88 -17.84
CA HIS A 103 -3.39 -3.67 -16.59
C HIS A 103 -1.95 -3.19 -16.82
N MET A 104 -1.46 -2.32 -15.94
CA MET A 104 -0.01 -2.09 -15.76
C MET A 104 0.54 -3.09 -14.74
N GLY A 105 0.31 -4.38 -14.98
CA GLY A 105 0.53 -5.44 -14.01
C GLY A 105 1.97 -5.54 -13.52
N VAL A 106 2.16 -5.84 -12.24
CA VAL A 106 3.46 -6.00 -11.60
C VAL A 106 3.62 -7.44 -11.14
N PHE A 107 4.53 -8.18 -11.76
CA PHE A 107 4.94 -9.52 -11.30
C PHE A 107 6.18 -9.43 -10.43
N TYR A 108 6.27 -10.23 -9.37
CA TYR A 108 7.46 -10.30 -8.51
C TYR A 108 7.73 -11.71 -8.02
N ASP A 109 9.00 -12.07 -7.85
CA ASP A 109 9.39 -13.34 -7.22
C ASP A 109 9.18 -13.25 -5.70
N SER A 110 8.17 -13.97 -5.24
CA SER A 110 7.74 -13.99 -3.84
C SER A 110 8.74 -14.64 -2.87
N LYS A 111 9.80 -15.27 -3.39
CA LYS A 111 10.92 -15.81 -2.59
C LYS A 111 11.99 -14.78 -2.27
N VAL A 112 12.02 -13.64 -2.97
CA VAL A 112 13.04 -12.59 -2.78
C VAL A 112 12.45 -11.20 -2.47
N LEU A 113 11.19 -10.94 -2.83
CA LEU A 113 10.46 -9.71 -2.49
C LEU A 113 9.16 -10.00 -1.75
N ALA A 114 8.84 -9.15 -0.77
CA ALA A 114 7.49 -9.00 -0.21
C ALA A 114 6.94 -7.60 -0.54
N VAL A 115 5.64 -7.52 -0.82
CA VAL A 115 4.91 -6.25 -0.92
C VAL A 115 4.56 -5.79 0.51
N GLU A 116 4.97 -4.58 0.89
CA GLU A 116 4.52 -3.94 2.14
C GLU A 116 3.29 -3.06 1.91
N GLN A 117 3.23 -2.39 0.76
CA GLN A 117 2.12 -1.56 0.31
C GLN A 117 2.02 -1.62 -1.21
N SER A 118 0.83 -1.50 -1.78
CA SER A 118 0.61 -1.41 -3.23
C SER A 118 -0.66 -0.63 -3.55
N GLY A 119 -0.72 -0.05 -4.74
CA GLY A 119 -1.91 0.64 -5.20
C GLY A 119 -1.83 1.05 -6.67
N ASN A 120 -2.82 1.84 -7.08
CA ASN A 120 -2.98 2.33 -8.45
C ASN A 120 -3.25 3.85 -8.43
N PHE A 121 -2.90 4.57 -9.48
CA PHE A 121 -3.42 5.93 -9.73
C PHE A 121 -3.43 6.25 -11.22
N TRP A 122 -4.38 7.08 -11.64
CA TRP A 122 -4.65 7.43 -13.03
C TRP A 122 -3.93 8.73 -13.46
N LEU A 123 -3.62 8.81 -14.75
CA LEU A 123 -2.98 9.95 -15.39
C LEU A 123 -4.07 10.86 -15.96
N SER A 124 -4.70 11.59 -15.04
CA SER A 124 -5.82 12.50 -15.27
C SER A 124 -5.78 13.67 -14.27
N ASP A 125 -6.75 14.60 -14.37
CA ASP A 125 -6.97 15.65 -13.36
C ASP A 125 -7.63 15.11 -12.06
N THR A 126 -7.97 13.81 -12.00
CA THR A 126 -8.53 13.13 -10.81
C THR A 126 -7.84 11.77 -10.57
N PRO A 127 -6.54 11.77 -10.19
CA PRO A 127 -5.69 10.56 -10.25
C PRO A 127 -6.18 9.41 -9.38
N ASP A 128 -6.85 9.70 -8.27
CA ASP A 128 -7.27 8.69 -7.31
C ASP A 128 -8.72 8.20 -7.60
N VAL A 129 -9.29 8.60 -8.74
CA VAL A 129 -10.55 8.07 -9.31
C VAL A 129 -10.24 7.03 -10.38
N ALA A 130 -10.63 5.78 -10.10
CA ALA A 130 -10.46 4.65 -11.01
C ALA A 130 -11.17 4.88 -12.36
N GLY A 131 -10.48 4.55 -13.45
CA GLY A 131 -10.99 4.73 -14.81
C GLY A 131 -11.09 6.18 -15.30
N SER A 132 -10.56 7.16 -14.55
CA SER A 132 -10.62 8.57 -14.94
C SER A 132 -9.81 8.86 -16.21
N ILE A 133 -10.34 9.78 -17.03
CA ILE A 133 -9.74 10.22 -18.30
C ILE A 133 -9.83 11.73 -18.35
N SER A 134 -8.73 12.40 -18.70
CA SER A 134 -8.76 13.83 -19.03
C SER A 134 -7.70 14.18 -20.09
N TRP A 135 -7.44 15.47 -20.29
CA TRP A 135 -6.50 16.04 -21.28
C TRP A 135 -6.73 15.64 -22.76
N GLY A 136 -7.80 14.92 -23.07
CA GLY A 136 -8.10 14.38 -24.41
C GLY A 136 -7.46 13.02 -24.71
N ASN A 137 -7.09 12.25 -23.68
CA ASN A 137 -6.70 10.83 -23.82
C ASN A 137 -7.90 10.00 -24.35
N LEU A 138 -7.65 9.03 -25.23
CA LEU A 138 -8.70 8.11 -25.74
C LEU A 138 -9.09 7.02 -24.73
N PHE A 139 -8.12 6.62 -23.89
CA PHE A 139 -8.27 5.57 -22.89
C PHE A 139 -7.74 6.09 -21.55
N PRO A 140 -8.22 5.56 -20.41
CA PRO A 140 -7.56 5.82 -19.13
C PRO A 140 -6.13 5.30 -19.20
N ARG A 141 -5.17 6.08 -18.71
CA ARG A 141 -3.80 5.62 -18.46
C ARG A 141 -3.54 5.71 -16.97
N MET A 142 -2.71 4.83 -16.44
CA MET A 142 -2.49 4.71 -15.00
C MET A 142 -1.10 4.15 -14.68
N VAL A 143 -0.77 4.21 -13.39
CA VAL A 143 0.39 3.59 -12.78
C VAL A 143 -0.07 2.58 -11.74
N THR A 144 0.47 1.37 -11.78
CA THR A 144 0.48 0.46 -10.63
C THR A 144 1.80 0.63 -9.89
N TRP A 145 1.76 0.68 -8.55
CA TRP A 145 2.94 0.91 -7.71
C TRP A 145 2.96 -0.02 -6.48
N ALA A 146 4.15 -0.19 -5.91
CA ALA A 146 4.32 -0.85 -4.61
C ALA A 146 5.56 -0.38 -3.83
N VAL A 147 5.47 -0.42 -2.50
CA VAL A 147 6.63 -0.50 -1.62
C VAL A 147 6.99 -1.98 -1.49
N PHE A 148 8.12 -2.37 -2.06
CA PHE A 148 8.69 -3.69 -1.87
C PHE A 148 9.72 -3.69 -0.75
N ARG A 149 9.72 -4.73 0.08
CA ARG A 149 10.84 -5.10 0.94
C ARG A 149 11.54 -6.34 0.38
N ARG A 150 12.86 -6.26 0.27
CA ARG A 150 13.74 -7.39 -0.02
C ARG A 150 13.80 -8.35 1.15
N LEU A 151 13.77 -9.64 0.86
CA LEU A 151 13.83 -10.69 1.87
C LEU A 151 15.26 -11.08 2.28
N ASP A 152 16.27 -10.72 1.47
CA ASP A 152 17.68 -11.06 1.75
C ASP A 152 18.40 -10.03 2.65
N ASP A 153 18.11 -8.73 2.49
CA ASP A 153 18.76 -7.65 3.25
C ASP A 153 17.78 -6.74 4.02
N GLY A 154 16.48 -7.00 3.94
CA GLY A 154 15.42 -6.22 4.60
C GLY A 154 15.20 -4.82 4.03
N ARG A 155 15.93 -4.42 2.98
CA ARG A 155 15.84 -3.06 2.44
C ARG A 155 14.60 -2.86 1.59
N ARG A 156 14.16 -1.61 1.49
CA ARG A 156 12.93 -1.23 0.80
C ARG A 156 13.20 -0.38 -0.43
N PHE A 157 12.32 -0.48 -1.41
CA PHE A 157 12.27 0.42 -2.57
C PHE A 157 10.84 0.61 -3.05
N TYR A 158 10.59 1.74 -3.68
CA TYR A 158 9.33 2.03 -4.38
C TYR A 158 9.44 1.55 -5.83
N PHE A 159 8.47 0.79 -6.30
CA PHE A 159 8.35 0.35 -7.67
C PHE A 159 7.13 1.00 -8.32
N MET A 160 7.26 1.39 -9.58
CA MET A 160 6.20 1.98 -10.39
C MET A 160 6.22 1.38 -11.79
N ASN A 161 5.05 1.17 -12.36
CA ASN A 161 4.87 0.66 -13.71
C ASN A 161 3.79 1.45 -14.46
N THR A 162 4.09 1.94 -15.67
CA THR A 162 3.21 2.83 -16.44
C THR A 162 3.09 2.41 -17.91
N HIS A 163 2.00 2.81 -18.57
CA HIS A 163 1.87 2.82 -20.04
C HIS A 163 1.26 4.16 -20.46
N LEU A 164 2.01 4.98 -21.20
CA LEU A 164 1.60 6.33 -21.61
C LEU A 164 0.77 6.34 -22.92
N PRO A 165 0.06 7.43 -23.26
CA PRO A 165 -0.68 7.57 -24.52
C PRO A 165 0.20 7.43 -25.78
N TYR A 166 -0.30 6.72 -26.80
CA TYR A 166 0.51 6.15 -27.88
C TYR A 166 0.58 6.94 -29.20
N ARG A 167 -0.29 7.93 -29.41
CA ARG A 167 -0.35 8.63 -30.71
C ARG A 167 0.69 9.75 -30.78
N ASP A 168 1.07 10.16 -31.99
CA ASP A 168 2.03 11.26 -32.18
C ASP A 168 1.51 12.57 -31.56
N GLU A 169 0.21 12.88 -31.72
CA GLU A 169 -0.43 14.07 -31.15
C GLU A 169 -0.66 13.99 -29.63
N ASP A 170 -0.27 12.90 -28.97
CA ASP A 170 -0.38 12.73 -27.51
C ASP A 170 0.83 13.24 -26.71
N GLU A 171 1.92 13.75 -27.33
CA GLU A 171 3.10 14.25 -26.58
C GLU A 171 2.75 15.26 -25.45
N PRO A 172 1.85 16.25 -25.63
CA PRO A 172 1.44 17.15 -24.54
C PRO A 172 0.70 16.44 -23.39
N ARG A 173 0.12 15.26 -23.65
CA ARG A 173 -0.58 14.42 -22.67
C ARG A 173 0.41 13.48 -21.97
N ARG A 174 1.39 12.95 -22.69
CA ARG A 174 2.53 12.22 -22.13
C ARG A 174 3.35 13.09 -21.18
N ILE A 175 3.65 14.34 -21.56
CA ILE A 175 4.32 15.32 -20.68
C ILE A 175 3.55 15.50 -19.36
N LYS A 176 2.24 15.74 -19.40
CA LYS A 176 1.42 15.87 -18.18
C LYS A 176 1.44 14.61 -17.31
N GLY A 177 1.34 13.43 -17.92
CA GLY A 177 1.46 12.15 -17.20
C GLY A 177 2.83 11.98 -16.55
N ALA A 178 3.90 12.35 -17.26
CA ALA A 178 5.27 12.30 -16.76
C ALA A 178 5.52 13.30 -15.63
N GLU A 179 5.02 14.52 -15.74
CA GLU A 179 5.12 15.54 -14.67
C GLU A 179 4.34 15.11 -13.42
N LEU A 180 3.14 14.54 -13.56
CA LEU A 180 2.36 14.00 -12.44
C LEU A 180 3.10 12.86 -11.72
N ILE A 181 3.67 11.93 -12.48
CA ILE A 181 4.49 10.84 -11.91
C ILE A 181 5.75 11.42 -11.25
N ALA A 182 6.44 12.36 -11.89
CA ALA A 182 7.63 13.02 -11.34
C ALA A 182 7.33 13.76 -10.03
N THR A 183 6.17 14.43 -9.92
CA THR A 183 5.70 15.06 -8.67
C THR A 183 5.45 14.01 -7.58
N ARG A 184 4.76 12.89 -7.89
CA ARG A 184 4.58 11.80 -6.90
C ARG A 184 5.93 11.20 -6.47
N VAL A 185 6.87 11.00 -7.39
CA VAL A 185 8.25 10.54 -7.09
C VAL A 185 9.00 11.54 -6.21
N ALA A 186 8.91 12.84 -6.49
CA ALA A 186 9.58 13.89 -5.71
C ALA A 186 9.05 13.99 -4.27
N ALA A 187 7.78 13.63 -4.03
CA ALA A 187 7.16 13.59 -2.70
C ALA A 187 7.55 12.35 -1.86
N LEU A 188 8.12 11.30 -2.46
CA LEU A 188 8.59 10.11 -1.73
C LEU A 188 9.86 10.41 -0.92
N PRO A 189 10.03 9.84 0.30
CA PRO A 189 11.23 10.01 1.13
C PRO A 189 12.53 9.84 0.34
N SER A 190 13.48 10.77 0.50
CA SER A 190 14.68 10.84 -0.35
C SER A 190 15.64 9.66 -0.17
N ASP A 191 15.58 8.95 0.95
CA ASP A 191 16.32 7.72 1.23
C ASP A 191 15.64 6.45 0.69
N LEU A 192 14.35 6.53 0.30
CA LEU A 192 13.64 5.45 -0.39
C LEU A 192 14.05 5.44 -1.88
N PRO A 193 14.73 4.38 -2.35
CA PRO A 193 15.04 4.21 -3.77
C PRO A 193 13.77 4.01 -4.58
N VAL A 194 13.81 4.39 -5.86
CA VAL A 194 12.69 4.27 -6.79
C VAL A 194 13.15 3.53 -8.04
N VAL A 195 12.30 2.64 -8.55
CA VAL A 195 12.38 2.06 -9.89
C VAL A 195 11.07 2.36 -10.61
N LEU A 196 11.13 2.99 -11.77
CA LEU A 196 10.02 3.21 -12.69
C LEU A 196 10.27 2.44 -13.97
N THR A 197 9.34 1.56 -14.32
CA THR A 197 9.27 0.80 -15.56
C THR A 197 8.10 1.30 -16.40
N GLY A 198 8.13 1.07 -17.70
CA GLY A 198 7.00 1.40 -18.55
C GLY A 198 7.28 1.35 -20.04
N ASP A 199 6.19 1.38 -20.78
CA ASP A 199 6.13 1.86 -22.15
C ASP A 199 5.74 3.34 -22.10
N PHE A 200 6.66 4.20 -22.54
CA PHE A 200 6.49 5.65 -22.47
C PHE A 200 5.97 6.25 -23.78
N ASN A 201 5.87 5.46 -24.85
CA ASN A 201 5.40 5.90 -26.18
C ASN A 201 6.04 7.24 -26.65
N SER A 202 7.32 7.43 -26.33
CA SER A 202 8.12 8.61 -26.62
C SER A 202 9.56 8.16 -26.81
N GLU A 203 10.37 8.85 -27.63
CA GLU A 203 11.82 8.61 -27.67
C GLU A 203 12.58 9.50 -26.66
N PRO A 204 13.79 9.08 -26.21
CA PRO A 204 14.64 9.87 -25.33
C PRO A 204 15.00 11.25 -25.89
N GLY A 205 15.03 12.25 -25.02
CA GLY A 205 15.29 13.65 -25.36
C GLY A 205 14.02 14.49 -25.60
N GLY A 206 12.87 13.86 -25.86
CA GLY A 206 11.56 14.53 -25.91
C GLY A 206 11.12 15.13 -24.57
N GLY A 207 10.06 15.94 -24.57
CA GLY A 207 9.56 16.61 -23.37
C GLY A 207 9.15 15.62 -22.27
N THR A 208 8.50 14.52 -22.65
CA THR A 208 8.13 13.40 -21.77
C THR A 208 9.35 12.81 -21.06
N TYR A 209 10.41 12.49 -21.81
CA TYR A 209 11.67 11.98 -21.24
C TYR A 209 12.30 13.00 -20.28
N GLN A 210 12.38 14.27 -20.68
CA GLN A 210 12.95 15.34 -19.87
C GLN A 210 12.21 15.51 -18.53
N ALA A 211 10.87 15.39 -18.51
CA ALA A 211 10.07 15.48 -17.30
C ALA A 211 10.46 14.42 -16.25
N PHE A 212 10.65 13.16 -16.67
CA PHE A 212 11.15 12.11 -15.78
C PHE A 212 12.61 12.32 -15.38
N THR A 213 13.50 12.67 -16.31
CA THR A 213 14.95 12.77 -16.02
C THR A 213 15.35 13.97 -15.16
N ARG A 214 14.40 14.84 -14.79
CA ARG A 214 14.56 15.84 -13.71
C ARG A 214 14.67 15.19 -12.32
N VAL A 215 14.11 13.99 -12.12
CA VAL A 215 13.98 13.32 -10.81
C VAL A 215 14.45 11.86 -10.78
N LEU A 216 14.62 11.23 -11.94
CA LEU A 216 15.09 9.86 -12.13
C LEU A 216 16.28 9.82 -13.10
N GLN A 217 17.06 8.73 -13.08
CA GLN A 217 18.18 8.47 -13.98
C GLN A 217 17.86 7.30 -14.91
N ASP A 218 18.11 7.45 -16.21
CA ASP A 218 17.97 6.36 -17.18
C ASP A 218 19.07 5.30 -16.97
N THR A 219 18.64 4.07 -16.63
CA THR A 219 19.56 2.95 -16.40
C THR A 219 20.35 2.54 -17.65
N ARG A 220 19.85 2.82 -18.86
CA ARG A 220 20.61 2.62 -20.10
C ARG A 220 21.82 3.55 -20.17
N ARG A 221 21.65 4.84 -19.80
CA ARG A 221 22.74 5.84 -19.81
C ARG A 221 23.75 5.65 -18.69
N GLN A 222 23.36 4.97 -17.59
CA GLN A 222 24.28 4.62 -16.51
C GLN A 222 25.32 3.55 -16.89
N VAL A 223 25.05 2.72 -17.91
CA VAL A 223 25.89 1.57 -18.29
C VAL A 223 26.76 1.91 -19.51
N LYS A 224 28.08 1.74 -19.39
CA LYS A 224 29.05 2.05 -20.48
C LYS A 224 28.88 1.20 -21.75
N SER A 225 28.32 0.01 -21.61
CA SER A 225 28.10 -0.95 -22.71
C SER A 225 26.77 -1.68 -22.50
N PRO A 226 25.62 -1.02 -22.79
CA PRO A 226 24.32 -1.68 -22.78
C PRO A 226 24.31 -2.79 -23.85
N GLN A 227 23.78 -3.96 -23.52
CA GLN A 227 23.70 -5.08 -24.44
C GLN A 227 22.41 -5.02 -25.26
N GLY A 228 22.40 -5.68 -26.42
CA GLY A 228 21.25 -5.71 -27.34
C GLY A 228 20.99 -4.38 -28.06
N PRO A 229 19.94 -4.29 -28.89
CA PRO A 229 19.64 -3.09 -29.67
C PRO A 229 19.31 -1.86 -28.81
N ARG A 230 19.42 -0.66 -29.40
CA ARG A 230 18.91 0.58 -28.77
C ARG A 230 17.39 0.58 -28.70
N LEU A 231 16.78 0.29 -29.84
CA LEU A 231 15.36 0.37 -30.11
C LEU A 231 14.65 -0.86 -29.50
N THR A 232 13.41 -0.68 -29.06
CA THR A 232 12.64 -1.64 -28.25
C THR A 232 11.39 -2.12 -28.96
N PHE A 233 10.60 -1.21 -29.55
CA PHE A 233 9.41 -1.55 -30.34
C PHE A 233 9.80 -2.04 -31.74
N HIS A 234 9.22 -3.16 -32.18
CA HIS A 234 9.55 -3.81 -33.45
C HIS A 234 8.36 -4.38 -34.24
N ASN A 235 7.10 -4.17 -33.81
CA ASN A 235 5.87 -4.58 -34.54
C ASN A 235 5.93 -6.02 -35.09
N PHE A 236 6.30 -7.00 -34.25
CA PHE A 236 6.53 -8.42 -34.60
C PHE A 236 7.54 -8.71 -35.75
N THR A 237 8.24 -7.73 -36.31
CA THR A 237 9.29 -7.97 -37.32
C THR A 237 10.55 -8.59 -36.69
N GLY A 238 10.89 -8.19 -35.47
CA GLY A 238 12.18 -8.47 -34.83
C GLY A 238 13.31 -7.53 -35.27
N THR A 239 13.00 -6.44 -35.99
CA THR A 239 13.91 -5.31 -36.21
C THR A 239 13.26 -4.07 -35.61
N ALA A 240 13.81 -3.58 -34.50
CA ALA A 240 13.20 -2.49 -33.76
C ALA A 240 13.40 -1.13 -34.42
N THR A 241 12.41 -0.24 -34.26
CA THR A 241 12.30 1.06 -34.95
C THR A 241 12.25 2.27 -34.02
N ALA A 242 11.85 2.11 -32.74
CA ALA A 242 11.79 3.20 -31.75
C ALA A 242 12.24 2.75 -30.33
N GLU A 243 12.81 3.64 -29.51
CA GLU A 243 13.21 3.40 -28.11
C GLU A 243 12.11 3.91 -27.15
N LEU A 244 10.98 3.19 -27.07
CA LEU A 244 9.77 3.60 -26.35
C LEU A 244 9.70 3.11 -24.89
N ASP A 245 10.31 1.96 -24.61
CA ASP A 245 10.36 1.36 -23.27
C ASP A 245 11.60 1.87 -22.54
N TRP A 246 11.47 2.25 -21.26
CA TRP A 246 12.62 2.67 -20.42
C TRP A 246 12.59 2.02 -19.03
N VAL A 247 13.74 2.04 -18.35
CA VAL A 247 13.83 1.73 -16.92
C VAL A 247 14.59 2.86 -16.23
N LEU A 248 13.89 3.60 -15.37
CA LEU A 248 14.37 4.84 -14.75
C LEU A 248 14.46 4.68 -13.23
N VAL A 249 15.48 5.25 -12.57
CA VAL A 249 15.76 4.98 -11.15
C VAL A 249 16.18 6.18 -10.30
N ARG A 250 15.91 6.12 -8.99
CA ARG A 250 16.49 6.98 -7.94
C ARG A 250 17.10 6.10 -6.86
N GLY A 251 18.28 6.45 -6.33
CA GLY A 251 18.95 5.65 -5.28
C GLY A 251 19.48 4.28 -5.72
N PHE A 252 19.39 3.95 -7.01
CA PHE A 252 20.01 2.78 -7.63
C PHE A 252 21.00 3.19 -8.73
N HIS A 253 21.97 2.32 -8.99
CA HIS A 253 22.88 2.40 -10.13
C HIS A 253 22.91 1.06 -10.87
N ALA A 254 22.67 1.10 -12.18
CA ALA A 254 22.66 -0.07 -13.03
C ALA A 254 24.08 -0.65 -13.23
N ARG A 255 24.25 -1.91 -12.86
CA ARG A 255 25.43 -2.73 -13.13
C ARG A 255 25.43 -3.31 -14.55
N SER A 256 24.24 -3.58 -15.08
CA SER A 256 24.04 -4.04 -16.45
C SER A 256 22.66 -3.63 -16.97
N PHE A 257 22.57 -3.47 -18.29
CA PHE A 257 21.34 -3.22 -19.04
C PHE A 257 21.37 -4.09 -20.30
N PHE A 258 20.24 -4.73 -20.63
CA PHE A 258 20.06 -5.53 -21.85
C PHE A 258 18.67 -5.28 -22.44
N THR A 259 18.61 -4.94 -23.73
CA THR A 259 17.39 -5.10 -24.54
C THR A 259 17.40 -6.53 -25.10
N ASP A 260 16.43 -7.36 -24.73
CA ASP A 260 16.45 -8.78 -25.08
C ASP A 260 15.77 -9.05 -26.44
N ASP A 261 16.57 -9.09 -27.49
CA ASP A 261 16.15 -9.28 -28.89
C ASP A 261 15.95 -10.75 -29.31
N ARG A 262 16.08 -11.69 -28.37
CA ARG A 262 16.07 -13.13 -28.67
C ARG A 262 14.67 -13.63 -29.01
N ARG A 263 14.55 -14.22 -30.21
CA ARG A 263 13.48 -15.17 -30.54
C ARG A 263 13.66 -16.45 -29.71
N ILE A 264 12.64 -16.84 -28.95
CA ILE A 264 12.63 -18.11 -28.23
C ILE A 264 11.95 -19.15 -29.11
N ASP A 265 12.68 -20.22 -29.46
CA ASP A 265 12.20 -21.28 -30.34
C ASP A 265 11.64 -20.75 -31.69
N GLY A 266 12.22 -19.65 -32.17
CA GLY A 266 11.82 -18.91 -33.38
C GLY A 266 10.76 -17.82 -33.15
N VAL A 267 10.03 -17.88 -32.05
CA VAL A 267 8.89 -17.00 -31.71
C VAL A 267 9.37 -15.71 -31.05
N LEU A 268 8.73 -14.59 -31.41
CA LEU A 268 8.83 -13.32 -30.67
C LEU A 268 7.74 -13.29 -29.59
N PRO A 269 8.08 -13.10 -28.29
CA PRO A 269 7.07 -13.15 -27.23
C PRO A 269 6.04 -12.01 -27.29
N SER A 270 6.42 -10.86 -27.88
CA SER A 270 5.65 -9.63 -27.99
C SER A 270 6.09 -8.86 -29.25
N ASP A 271 5.55 -7.67 -29.50
CA ASP A 271 6.04 -6.70 -30.47
C ASP A 271 7.03 -5.66 -29.91
N HIS A 272 7.29 -5.71 -28.60
CA HIS A 272 8.38 -5.02 -27.90
C HIS A 272 9.43 -6.04 -27.41
N PHE A 273 10.70 -5.62 -27.37
CA PHE A 273 11.77 -6.36 -26.70
C PHE A 273 11.82 -6.04 -25.20
N PRO A 274 11.83 -7.04 -24.29
CA PRO A 274 11.90 -6.78 -22.86
C PRO A 274 13.23 -6.15 -22.45
N LEU A 275 13.15 -5.09 -21.65
CA LEU A 275 14.32 -4.49 -21.00
C LEU A 275 14.65 -5.23 -19.72
N ARG A 276 15.92 -5.57 -19.52
CA ARG A 276 16.42 -6.30 -18.35
C ARG A 276 17.58 -5.55 -17.69
N GLY A 277 17.44 -5.24 -16.41
CA GLY A 277 18.40 -4.46 -15.63
C GLY A 277 18.90 -5.19 -14.39
N SER A 278 20.12 -4.88 -13.95
CA SER A 278 20.69 -5.33 -12.67
C SER A 278 21.10 -4.11 -11.85
N LEU A 279 20.39 -3.85 -10.74
CA LEU A 279 20.49 -2.60 -10.00
C LEU A 279 21.20 -2.78 -8.65
N ALA A 280 22.33 -2.12 -8.47
CA ALA A 280 22.95 -1.98 -7.15
C ALA A 280 22.37 -0.74 -6.45
N GLN A 281 21.83 -0.91 -5.24
CA GLN A 281 21.39 0.24 -4.44
C GLN A 281 22.61 1.08 -4.04
N GLN A 282 22.52 2.39 -4.22
CA GLN A 282 23.56 3.32 -3.81
C GLN A 282 23.67 3.31 -2.28
N ALA A 283 24.90 3.31 -1.76
CA ALA A 283 25.11 3.43 -0.32
C ALA A 283 24.69 4.84 0.12
N VAL A 284 23.66 4.93 0.96
CA VAL A 284 23.29 6.19 1.62
C VAL A 284 24.46 6.61 2.50
N GLN A 285 25.18 7.65 2.08
CA GLN A 285 26.28 8.22 2.86
C GLN A 285 25.72 8.86 4.13
N ARG A 286 25.65 8.11 5.22
CA ARG A 286 25.41 8.63 6.58
C ARG A 286 26.65 9.35 7.13
N LEU A 287 27.24 10.26 6.33
CA LEU A 287 28.06 11.33 6.88
C LEU A 287 27.15 12.18 7.78
N VAL A 288 27.36 12.05 9.10
CA VAL A 288 27.04 13.01 10.19
C VAL A 288 27.13 12.28 11.53
N LEU A 289 26.69 11.01 11.63
CA LEU A 289 26.59 10.33 12.92
C LEU A 289 27.95 9.85 13.47
N VAL A 290 28.85 9.36 12.62
CA VAL A 290 30.19 8.93 13.05
C VAL A 290 31.05 10.13 13.48
N ALA A 291 30.93 11.27 12.79
CA ALA A 291 31.60 12.51 13.18
C ALA A 291 31.14 12.97 14.57
N ARG A 292 29.83 13.12 14.78
CA ARG A 292 29.27 13.55 16.07
C ARG A 292 29.57 12.61 17.25
N LEU A 293 29.87 11.33 17.00
CA LEU A 293 30.33 10.39 18.02
C LEU A 293 31.85 10.45 18.26
N ALA A 294 32.64 10.90 17.29
CA ALA A 294 34.05 11.21 17.49
C ALA A 294 34.22 12.54 18.25
N ASP A 295 33.49 13.59 17.83
CA ASP A 295 33.50 14.91 18.46
C ASP A 295 33.10 14.81 19.94
N ALA A 296 31.99 14.12 20.25
CA ALA A 296 31.51 13.90 21.63
C ALA A 296 32.48 13.07 22.50
N CYS A 297 33.41 12.32 21.91
CA CYS A 297 34.49 11.65 22.65
C CYS A 297 35.68 12.58 22.89
N ALA A 298 35.99 13.50 21.97
CA ALA A 298 37.06 14.49 22.11
C ALA A 298 36.71 15.56 23.17
N ASP A 299 35.52 16.16 23.07
CA ASP A 299 34.99 17.12 24.05
C ASP A 299 34.98 16.53 25.47
N GLY A 300 34.70 15.22 25.55
CA GLY A 300 34.65 14.42 26.77
C GLY A 300 36.01 14.14 27.42
N GLU A 301 37.14 14.38 26.76
CA GLU A 301 38.48 14.39 27.37
C GLU A 301 38.95 15.81 27.71
N GLU A 302 38.65 16.81 26.88
CA GLU A 302 39.09 18.20 27.10
C GLU A 302 38.52 18.79 28.40
N HIS A 303 37.22 18.62 28.66
CA HIS A 303 36.61 19.06 29.93
C HIS A 303 37.25 18.40 31.17
N ARG A 304 37.70 17.13 31.08
CA ARG A 304 38.33 16.43 32.23
C ARG A 304 39.77 16.87 32.50
N ASN A 305 40.41 17.54 31.54
CA ASN A 305 41.71 18.17 31.74
C ASN A 305 41.56 19.63 32.21
N ALA A 306 40.54 20.35 31.76
CA ALA A 306 40.22 21.70 32.23
C ALA A 306 39.95 21.74 33.75
N ASP A 307 39.07 20.87 34.25
CA ASP A 307 38.72 20.79 35.70
C ASP A 307 39.94 20.48 36.60
N LYS A 308 40.99 19.84 36.06
CA LYS A 308 42.22 19.55 36.80
C LYS A 308 43.23 20.70 36.79
N ALA A 309 43.14 21.64 35.84
CA ALA A 309 43.95 22.84 35.82
C ALA A 309 43.39 23.92 36.76
N ALA A 310 42.07 24.00 36.89
CA ALA A 310 41.40 25.03 37.70
C ALA A 310 41.60 24.90 39.23
N SER A 311 42.02 23.72 39.73
CA SER A 311 42.17 23.48 41.17
C SER A 311 43.54 23.85 41.77
N GLN A 312 44.40 24.55 41.02
CA GLN A 312 45.74 24.96 41.49
C GLN A 312 46.12 26.39 41.10
N HIS A 313 45.41 27.39 41.63
CA HIS A 313 45.94 28.69 42.11
C HIS A 313 44.77 29.44 42.79
N GLY A 314 45.04 30.42 43.65
CA GLY A 314 43.97 31.08 44.41
C GLY A 314 44.28 32.47 44.93
N ILE A 315 43.25 33.05 45.57
CA ILE A 315 43.22 34.34 46.29
C ILE A 315 43.28 35.59 45.38
N GLY A 316 42.18 36.34 45.37
CA GLY A 316 42.06 37.69 44.82
C GLY A 316 40.61 38.19 44.90
N GLN A 317 40.34 39.29 45.60
CA GLN A 317 39.02 39.94 45.65
C GLN A 317 38.79 40.82 44.42
N PRO A 318 37.52 41.19 44.14
CA PRO A 318 37.17 42.60 44.33
C PRO A 318 35.83 42.82 45.08
N GLN A 319 35.37 44.07 45.09
CA GLN A 319 34.41 44.65 46.06
C GLN A 319 32.93 44.63 45.61
N GLU A 320 32.07 45.16 46.49
CA GLU A 320 30.62 45.29 46.39
C GLU A 320 30.10 46.11 45.19
N THR A 321 28.87 45.81 44.72
CA THR A 321 27.85 46.85 44.49
C THR A 321 26.42 46.28 44.44
N ASP A 322 25.75 46.35 45.61
CA ASP A 322 24.34 46.66 45.92
C ASP A 322 23.12 46.29 45.00
N HIS A 323 21.96 46.23 45.68
CA HIS A 323 20.56 46.44 45.25
C HIS A 323 19.66 45.26 44.79
N ARG A 324 18.87 44.79 45.79
CA ARG A 324 17.39 44.69 45.81
C ARG A 324 16.70 43.86 44.70
N SER A 325 16.21 42.65 44.95
CA SER A 325 15.10 42.23 45.84
C SER A 325 13.68 42.60 45.40
N HIS A 326 12.85 41.59 45.11
CA HIS A 326 11.60 41.35 45.85
C HIS A 326 11.11 39.89 45.69
N ARG A 327 10.45 39.35 46.72
CA ARG A 327 9.93 37.98 46.77
C ARG A 327 8.64 37.96 47.59
N ARG A 328 7.55 37.41 47.04
CA ARG A 328 6.31 36.92 47.71
C ARG A 328 5.32 36.44 46.62
N GLN A 329 4.26 35.67 46.88
CA GLN A 329 4.06 34.42 47.65
C GLN A 329 2.57 34.02 47.47
N HIS A 330 2.20 32.77 47.77
CA HIS A 330 0.80 32.28 47.91
C HIS A 330 -0.04 32.21 46.61
N GLN A 331 -1.09 31.36 46.50
CA GLN A 331 -1.61 30.33 47.42
C GLN A 331 -2.23 29.13 46.69
N GLN A 332 -2.51 28.05 47.43
CA GLN A 332 -3.25 26.86 46.98
C GLN A 332 -4.73 26.92 47.40
N HIS A 333 -5.61 26.17 46.74
CA HIS A 333 -6.94 25.80 47.26
C HIS A 333 -7.32 24.34 46.90
N HIS A 334 -8.21 23.75 47.71
CA HIS A 334 -8.59 22.32 47.73
C HIS A 334 -10.10 22.15 48.02
N HIS A 335 -10.74 21.08 47.47
CA HIS A 335 -12.02 20.46 47.89
C HIS A 335 -12.20 19.10 47.15
N GLY A 336 -13.16 18.20 47.46
CA GLY A 336 -14.20 18.28 48.50
C GLY A 336 -15.13 17.05 48.70
N HIS A 337 -14.85 15.86 48.11
CA HIS A 337 -15.72 14.65 48.12
C HIS A 337 -17.05 14.81 47.31
N ARG A 338 -17.90 13.80 47.02
CA ARG A 338 -18.29 12.51 47.68
C ARG A 338 -18.79 11.43 46.69
N GLN A 339 -19.04 10.20 47.20
CA GLN A 339 -19.88 9.14 46.60
C GLN A 339 -21.07 8.78 47.53
N PRO A 340 -22.11 8.06 47.04
CA PRO A 340 -22.31 6.65 47.47
C PRO A 340 -22.94 5.69 46.40
N GLY A 341 -22.98 4.38 46.68
CA GLY A 341 -23.84 3.35 46.02
C GLY A 341 -24.97 2.87 46.98
N PRO A 342 -25.45 1.59 46.97
CA PRO A 342 -25.23 0.44 46.05
C PRO A 342 -26.51 -0.45 45.76
N ARG A 343 -26.32 -1.64 45.13
CA ARG A 343 -27.28 -2.78 44.92
C ARG A 343 -28.34 -2.60 43.78
N GLN A 344 -29.06 -3.61 43.26
CA GLN A 344 -29.33 -5.00 43.73
C GLN A 344 -29.80 -5.99 42.61
N ALA A 345 -29.34 -7.27 42.65
CA ALA A 345 -30.00 -8.53 42.20
C ALA A 345 -30.53 -8.74 40.74
N ARG A 346 -30.86 -9.97 40.25
CA ARG A 346 -30.25 -11.34 40.26
C ARG A 346 -31.22 -12.34 39.53
N ILE A 347 -30.69 -13.37 38.82
CA ILE A 347 -31.31 -14.73 38.60
C ILE A 347 -32.55 -14.74 37.63
N THR A 348 -32.91 -15.75 36.80
CA THR A 348 -32.64 -17.22 36.68
C THR A 348 -32.60 -17.73 35.21
N GLU A 349 -31.82 -18.79 34.94
CA GLU A 349 -32.12 -20.06 34.19
C GLU A 349 -32.85 -20.11 32.82
N GLN A 350 -32.27 -20.70 31.75
CA GLN A 350 -32.19 -22.15 31.33
C GLN A 350 -33.55 -22.73 30.85
N LEU A 351 -33.73 -23.55 29.78
CA LEU A 351 -32.90 -24.25 28.75
C LEU A 351 -33.85 -24.56 27.50
N THR A 352 -33.63 -25.34 26.41
CA THR A 352 -32.68 -26.40 25.98
C THR A 352 -32.72 -26.65 24.44
N ARG A 353 -31.68 -27.31 23.88
CA ARG A 353 -31.67 -28.25 22.70
C ARG A 353 -31.71 -27.77 21.23
N TRP A 354 -31.14 -28.64 20.39
CA TRP A 354 -30.89 -28.55 18.93
C TRP A 354 -31.88 -29.39 18.08
N ALA A 355 -31.81 -29.16 16.77
CA ALA A 355 -32.19 -30.05 15.65
C ALA A 355 -33.70 -30.27 15.39
N GLY A 356 -34.18 -29.67 14.29
CA GLY A 356 -35.50 -29.95 13.71
C GLY A 356 -36.05 -28.79 12.86
N LEU A 357 -35.98 -28.91 11.54
CA LEU A 357 -36.85 -28.18 10.59
C LEU A 357 -38.05 -29.08 10.23
N PRO A 358 -39.18 -28.56 9.70
CA PRO A 358 -39.67 -27.17 9.68
C PRO A 358 -41.10 -27.05 10.27
N ALA A 359 -41.61 -25.81 10.39
CA ALA A 359 -43.05 -25.55 10.43
C ALA A 359 -43.36 -24.13 9.90
N GLU A 360 -44.31 -24.02 8.97
CA GLU A 360 -44.85 -22.74 8.52
C GLU A 360 -46.07 -22.35 9.37
N SER A 361 -46.20 -21.07 9.69
CA SER A 361 -47.51 -20.43 9.87
C SER A 361 -47.39 -18.91 9.83
N GLU A 362 -48.02 -18.27 8.84
CA GLU A 362 -48.28 -16.83 8.90
C GLU A 362 -49.26 -16.52 10.04
N THR A 363 -49.05 -15.40 10.77
CA THR A 363 -50.03 -14.32 11.00
C THR A 363 -49.60 -13.42 12.16
N SER A 364 -49.56 -12.09 11.95
CA SER A 364 -49.88 -11.04 12.98
C SER A 364 -49.68 -9.56 12.51
N TRP A 365 -49.63 -9.23 11.21
CA TRP A 365 -49.56 -7.81 10.76
C TRP A 365 -50.51 -7.49 9.59
N ARG A 366 -51.83 -7.51 9.84
CA ARG A 366 -52.84 -7.10 8.84
C ARG A 366 -54.05 -6.32 9.40
N ARG A 367 -53.74 -5.38 10.30
CA ARG A 367 -54.48 -4.18 10.78
C ARG A 367 -53.35 -3.33 11.39
N GLU A 368 -53.08 -2.08 10.97
CA GLU A 368 -53.98 -0.97 10.76
C GLU A 368 -53.67 -0.20 9.45
N ARG A 369 -54.68 0.19 8.67
CA ARG A 369 -54.53 1.18 7.59
C ARG A 369 -55.82 2.01 7.50
N VAL A 370 -55.67 3.30 7.18
CA VAL A 370 -56.75 4.33 7.13
C VAL A 370 -57.20 4.86 8.50
N ARG A 371 -56.45 5.83 9.05
CA ARG A 371 -57.00 7.10 9.58
C ARG A 371 -55.90 8.11 9.93
N GLN A 372 -55.43 8.87 8.92
CA GLN A 372 -55.19 10.31 8.99
C GLN A 372 -54.78 10.84 7.61
N ARG A 373 -55.53 11.84 7.11
CA ARG A 373 -55.25 12.61 5.90
C ARG A 373 -55.51 14.07 6.24
N THR A 374 -54.82 15.00 5.56
CA THR A 374 -54.76 16.45 5.85
C THR A 374 -54.05 16.79 7.17
N ARG A 375 -53.24 17.86 7.28
CA ARG A 375 -52.87 18.91 6.29
C ARG A 375 -51.34 19.00 6.14
N TYR A 376 -50.87 19.22 4.91
CA TYR A 376 -49.58 19.87 4.64
C TYR A 376 -49.86 21.21 3.95
N PRO A 377 -49.12 22.29 4.24
CA PRO A 377 -49.23 23.54 3.50
C PRO A 377 -48.70 23.38 2.08
N THR A 378 -49.49 23.76 1.07
CA THR A 378 -49.00 23.93 -0.30
C THR A 378 -48.28 25.27 -0.41
N GLY A 379 -46.95 25.25 -0.58
CA GLY A 379 -46.14 26.46 -0.72
C GLY A 379 -44.74 26.17 -1.26
N THR A 380 -44.57 26.34 -2.57
CA THR A 380 -43.31 26.62 -3.28
C THR A 380 -41.99 26.09 -2.67
N LEU A 381 -41.64 24.85 -3.01
CA LEU A 381 -40.38 24.54 -3.70
C LEU A 381 -40.38 23.06 -4.14
N ILE A 382 -40.49 22.81 -5.45
CA ILE A 382 -40.18 21.48 -6.01
C ILE A 382 -38.66 21.44 -6.23
N GLU A 383 -37.92 21.37 -5.12
CA GLU A 383 -36.57 20.85 -5.20
C GLU A 383 -36.66 19.38 -5.62
N ARG A 384 -36.35 19.13 -6.89
CA ARG A 384 -36.10 17.78 -7.36
C ARG A 384 -34.89 17.26 -6.58
N ARG A 385 -35.13 16.44 -5.55
CA ARG A 385 -34.10 15.52 -5.05
C ARG A 385 -33.65 14.68 -6.25
N ARG A 386 -32.53 15.07 -6.85
CA ARG A 386 -31.74 14.16 -7.67
C ARG A 386 -31.44 12.98 -6.75
N HIS A 387 -31.79 11.76 -7.16
CA HIS A 387 -31.05 10.62 -6.64
C HIS A 387 -29.59 10.89 -7.03
N MET A 388 -28.76 11.15 -6.03
CA MET A 388 -27.33 11.29 -6.23
C MET A 388 -26.76 9.89 -6.16
N ALA A 389 -25.96 9.54 -7.16
CA ALA A 389 -25.36 8.22 -7.22
C ALA A 389 -24.47 8.00 -5.99
N HIS A 390 -24.68 6.91 -5.25
CA HIS A 390 -23.95 6.57 -4.04
C HIS A 390 -22.97 5.42 -4.30
N ARG A 391 -21.89 5.34 -3.52
CA ARG A 391 -20.87 4.29 -3.62
C ARG A 391 -21.07 3.22 -2.55
N SER A 392 -20.83 1.96 -2.88
CA SER A 392 -20.67 0.90 -1.86
C SER A 392 -19.72 -0.24 -2.26
N ARG A 393 -19.13 -0.90 -1.26
CA ARG A 393 -18.35 -2.14 -1.42
C ARG A 393 -18.53 -3.08 -0.23
N LEU A 394 -18.12 -4.34 -0.42
CA LEU A 394 -17.75 -5.22 0.69
C LEU A 394 -16.53 -4.62 1.40
N ALA A 395 -16.65 -4.34 2.70
CA ALA A 395 -15.59 -3.79 3.53
C ALA A 395 -14.89 -4.87 4.37
N GLY A 396 -15.61 -5.90 4.83
CA GLY A 396 -15.03 -6.90 5.70
C GLY A 396 -15.95 -8.03 6.14
N PHE A 397 -15.39 -8.90 6.99
CA PHE A 397 -16.04 -10.04 7.63
C PHE A 397 -15.91 -9.90 9.15
N ILE A 398 -17.04 -9.82 9.85
CA ILE A 398 -17.08 -9.65 11.31
C ILE A 398 -17.41 -11.00 11.96
N ILE A 399 -16.59 -11.43 12.91
CA ILE A 399 -16.72 -12.71 13.60
C ILE A 399 -17.43 -12.47 14.94
N ASP A 400 -18.74 -12.70 14.94
CA ASP A 400 -19.60 -12.55 16.11
C ASP A 400 -19.36 -13.70 17.09
N CYS A 401 -18.89 -13.37 18.30
CA CYS A 401 -18.62 -14.32 19.37
C CYS A 401 -19.57 -14.08 20.54
N GLN A 402 -20.49 -15.03 20.78
CA GLN A 402 -21.48 -14.94 21.85
C GLN A 402 -20.81 -14.93 23.24
N ASP A 403 -21.11 -13.91 24.03
CA ASP A 403 -20.70 -13.68 25.43
C ASP A 403 -19.21 -13.77 25.77
N THR A 404 -18.36 -14.02 24.78
CA THR A 404 -16.93 -14.26 24.95
C THR A 404 -16.15 -12.94 24.79
N PRO A 405 -15.23 -12.57 25.72
CA PRO A 405 -14.47 -11.34 25.60
C PRO A 405 -13.75 -11.22 24.25
N ALA A 406 -13.74 -10.01 23.68
CA ALA A 406 -13.19 -9.82 22.32
C ALA A 406 -11.69 -10.17 22.28
N ALA A 407 -10.94 -9.87 23.35
CA ALA A 407 -9.53 -10.21 23.48
C ALA A 407 -9.25 -11.73 23.48
N ASP A 408 -10.13 -12.53 24.10
CA ASP A 408 -9.96 -13.98 24.18
C ASP A 408 -10.28 -14.64 22.82
N SER A 409 -11.38 -14.19 22.22
CA SER A 409 -11.83 -14.59 20.90
C SER A 409 -10.81 -14.22 19.82
N ALA A 410 -10.22 -13.02 19.89
CA ALA A 410 -9.21 -12.55 18.95
C ALA A 410 -7.90 -13.34 19.02
N ARG A 411 -7.45 -13.77 20.22
CA ARG A 411 -6.27 -14.67 20.33
C ARG A 411 -6.48 -15.98 19.57
N PHE A 412 -7.68 -16.56 19.65
CA PHE A 412 -8.02 -17.78 18.90
C PHE A 412 -8.05 -17.53 17.39
N TRP A 413 -8.82 -16.53 16.94
CA TRP A 413 -9.00 -16.28 15.50
C TRP A 413 -7.74 -15.76 14.81
N ALA A 414 -6.91 -14.97 15.49
CA ALA A 414 -5.58 -14.59 14.99
C ALA A 414 -4.70 -15.83 14.74
N ALA A 415 -4.61 -16.74 15.71
CA ALA A 415 -3.83 -17.97 15.58
C ALA A 415 -4.39 -18.92 14.51
N ALA A 416 -5.72 -19.01 14.39
CA ALA A 416 -6.38 -19.87 13.41
C ALA A 416 -6.27 -19.36 11.96
N LEU A 417 -6.21 -18.04 11.77
CA LEU A 417 -6.16 -17.40 10.44
C LEU A 417 -4.75 -16.93 10.02
N GLY A 418 -3.76 -17.01 10.92
CA GLY A 418 -2.40 -16.49 10.68
C GLY A 418 -2.31 -14.96 10.71
N LEU A 419 -3.22 -14.32 11.44
CA LEU A 419 -3.34 -12.85 11.55
C LEU A 419 -2.76 -12.32 12.86
N VAL A 420 -2.69 -10.99 13.00
CA VAL A 420 -2.25 -10.32 14.22
C VAL A 420 -3.44 -9.63 14.89
N ALA A 421 -3.84 -10.07 16.08
CA ALA A 421 -4.88 -9.37 16.86
C ALA A 421 -4.35 -8.06 17.45
N GLU A 422 -5.08 -6.97 17.26
CA GLU A 422 -4.90 -5.75 18.04
C GLU A 422 -5.54 -5.84 19.44
N PRO A 423 -5.14 -4.98 20.40
CA PRO A 423 -5.76 -4.93 21.72
C PRO A 423 -7.26 -4.65 21.66
N ALA A 424 -8.06 -5.40 22.41
CA ALA A 424 -9.51 -5.24 22.40
C ALA A 424 -9.95 -3.85 22.86
N ARG A 425 -10.94 -3.30 22.14
CA ARG A 425 -11.49 -1.95 22.29
C ARG A 425 -12.98 -2.02 22.66
N ALA A 426 -13.42 -1.19 23.61
CA ALA A 426 -14.82 -1.11 24.02
C ALA A 426 -15.50 0.15 23.45
N GLU A 427 -16.69 0.00 22.87
CA GLU A 427 -17.56 1.11 22.46
C GLU A 427 -18.94 0.96 23.14
N GLY A 428 -19.06 1.45 24.37
CA GLY A 428 -20.23 1.18 25.22
C GLY A 428 -20.21 -0.27 25.71
N ASP A 429 -21.38 -0.93 25.71
CA ASP A 429 -21.53 -2.31 26.19
C ASP A 429 -21.01 -3.39 25.21
N ALA A 430 -20.37 -2.99 24.10
CA ALA A 430 -19.85 -3.87 23.07
C ALA A 430 -18.31 -3.81 22.97
N GLU A 431 -17.69 -4.98 22.89
CA GLU A 431 -16.24 -5.17 22.74
C GLU A 431 -15.90 -5.62 21.32
N TYR A 432 -14.78 -5.15 20.80
CA TYR A 432 -14.28 -5.41 19.45
C TYR A 432 -12.77 -5.66 19.50
N ALA A 433 -12.23 -6.39 18.51
CA ALA A 433 -10.78 -6.54 18.32
C ALA A 433 -10.47 -6.80 16.84
N ASP A 434 -9.74 -5.89 16.20
CA ASP A 434 -9.36 -5.97 14.79
C ASP A 434 -8.22 -7.00 14.55
N LEU A 435 -8.29 -7.76 13.45
CA LEU A 435 -7.31 -8.78 13.07
C LEU A 435 -6.54 -8.33 11.81
N ILE A 436 -5.34 -7.83 12.04
CA ILE A 436 -4.48 -7.20 11.04
C ILE A 436 -3.74 -8.25 10.19
N GLY A 437 -3.54 -7.94 8.92
CA GLY A 437 -2.87 -8.81 7.93
C GLY A 437 -3.82 -9.58 7.00
N ALA A 438 -5.12 -9.34 7.11
CA ALA A 438 -6.12 -9.99 6.26
C ALA A 438 -5.90 -9.69 4.76
N PRO A 439 -6.12 -10.67 3.86
CA PRO A 439 -5.86 -10.51 2.43
C PRO A 439 -6.87 -9.56 1.76
N ALA A 440 -6.49 -9.05 0.59
CA ALA A 440 -7.30 -8.18 -0.27
C ALA A 440 -7.83 -6.88 0.38
N GLY A 441 -7.27 -6.45 1.52
CA GLY A 441 -7.69 -5.23 2.22
C GLY A 441 -9.04 -5.34 2.93
N LEU A 442 -9.55 -6.55 3.13
CA LEU A 442 -10.76 -6.80 3.90
C LEU A 442 -10.52 -6.52 5.38
N ASN A 443 -11.44 -5.80 6.04
CA ASN A 443 -11.45 -5.75 7.49
C ASN A 443 -11.84 -7.13 8.03
N VAL A 444 -11.13 -7.63 9.04
CA VAL A 444 -11.56 -8.79 9.82
C VAL A 444 -11.55 -8.35 11.27
N GLU A 445 -12.70 -8.35 11.91
CA GLU A 445 -12.87 -7.90 13.29
C GLU A 445 -13.61 -8.98 14.09
N VAL A 446 -13.24 -9.17 15.34
CA VAL A 446 -13.93 -10.06 16.28
C VAL A 446 -14.78 -9.21 17.21
N GLN A 447 -16.08 -9.46 17.23
CA GLN A 447 -17.05 -8.70 18.02
C GLN A 447 -17.68 -9.59 19.11
N ARG A 448 -17.75 -9.10 20.35
CA ARG A 448 -18.56 -9.74 21.40
C ARG A 448 -20.04 -9.35 21.22
N VAL A 449 -20.92 -10.37 21.24
CA VAL A 449 -22.38 -10.22 21.03
C VAL A 449 -23.18 -10.99 22.07
N ASP A 450 -24.48 -10.70 22.16
CA ASP A 450 -25.48 -11.41 22.99
C ASP A 450 -26.19 -12.56 22.24
N HIS A 451 -26.24 -12.49 20.91
CA HIS A 451 -26.86 -13.50 20.04
C HIS A 451 -25.89 -14.64 19.66
N PRO A 452 -26.38 -15.77 19.13
CA PRO A 452 -25.53 -16.89 18.71
C PRO A 452 -24.38 -16.50 17.78
N SER A 453 -23.22 -17.10 18.01
CA SER A 453 -21.98 -16.86 17.26
C SER A 453 -22.12 -17.20 15.77
N ARG A 454 -21.49 -16.38 14.91
CA ARG A 454 -21.57 -16.49 13.44
C ARG A 454 -20.50 -15.61 12.77
N VAL A 455 -20.51 -15.54 11.45
CA VAL A 455 -19.81 -14.50 10.68
C VAL A 455 -20.84 -13.66 9.94
N HIS A 456 -20.68 -12.33 9.91
CA HIS A 456 -21.49 -11.43 9.09
C HIS A 456 -20.61 -10.54 8.18
N LEU A 457 -21.23 -9.96 7.15
CA LEU A 457 -20.54 -9.07 6.22
C LEU A 457 -20.75 -7.61 6.63
N ASP A 458 -19.69 -6.80 6.51
CA ASP A 458 -19.80 -5.34 6.46
C ASP A 458 -19.81 -4.90 5.00
N ILE A 459 -20.89 -4.26 4.57
CA ILE A 459 -20.91 -3.42 3.36
C ILE A 459 -20.69 -1.99 3.84
N GLU A 460 -19.78 -1.23 3.21
CA GLU A 460 -19.61 0.18 3.53
C GLU A 460 -20.08 1.10 2.40
N SER A 461 -20.67 2.23 2.74
CA SER A 461 -21.23 3.19 1.79
C SER A 461 -21.06 4.65 2.24
N ASP A 462 -20.98 5.58 1.27
CA ASP A 462 -20.98 7.02 1.52
C ASP A 462 -22.40 7.55 1.85
N ASP A 463 -23.46 6.96 1.28
CA ASP A 463 -24.84 7.06 1.78
C ASP A 463 -25.43 5.70 2.16
N ILE A 464 -25.30 5.36 3.44
CA ILE A 464 -25.82 4.13 4.06
C ILE A 464 -27.35 3.98 3.96
N ASN A 465 -28.10 5.06 3.69
CA ASN A 465 -29.56 4.99 3.53
C ASN A 465 -29.94 4.67 2.09
N ALA A 466 -29.27 5.30 1.13
CA ALA A 466 -29.43 4.97 -0.29
C ALA A 466 -29.00 3.52 -0.58
N GLU A 467 -27.95 3.04 0.08
CA GLU A 467 -27.55 1.63 -0.02
C GLU A 467 -28.56 0.68 0.64
N ALA A 468 -29.14 1.04 1.79
CA ALA A 468 -30.22 0.27 2.39
C ALA A 468 -31.45 0.19 1.47
N GLU A 469 -31.87 1.31 0.88
CA GLU A 469 -32.97 1.35 -0.11
C GLU A 469 -32.65 0.55 -1.38
N ARG A 470 -31.38 0.52 -1.82
CA ARG A 470 -30.94 -0.28 -2.98
C ARG A 470 -31.03 -1.77 -2.69
N LEU A 471 -30.58 -2.21 -1.51
CA LEU A 471 -30.61 -3.61 -1.12
C LEU A 471 -32.03 -4.09 -0.77
N GLU A 472 -32.90 -3.20 -0.27
CA GLU A 472 -34.33 -3.50 -0.11
C GLU A 472 -35.04 -3.77 -1.46
N LYS A 473 -34.64 -3.07 -2.53
CA LYS A 473 -35.12 -3.36 -3.91
C LYS A 473 -34.64 -4.73 -4.44
N LEU A 474 -33.61 -5.33 -3.82
CA LEU A 474 -33.14 -6.69 -4.08
C LEU A 474 -33.73 -7.73 -3.10
N GLY A 475 -34.71 -7.33 -2.27
CA GLY A 475 -35.40 -8.21 -1.33
C GLY A 475 -34.77 -8.32 0.06
N ALA A 476 -33.72 -7.56 0.37
CA ALA A 476 -33.24 -7.45 1.74
C ALA A 476 -34.23 -6.66 2.63
N ARG A 477 -34.08 -6.76 3.95
CA ARG A 477 -34.93 -6.11 4.95
C ARG A 477 -34.10 -5.41 6.01
N ARG A 478 -34.44 -4.16 6.38
CA ARG A 478 -33.89 -3.53 7.59
C ARG A 478 -34.32 -4.31 8.84
N VAL A 479 -33.35 -4.68 9.68
CA VAL A 479 -33.55 -5.26 11.01
C VAL A 479 -33.62 -4.17 12.06
N GLY A 480 -32.74 -3.17 11.97
CA GLY A 480 -32.69 -2.01 12.85
C GLY A 480 -31.52 -1.09 12.52
N PHE A 481 -31.51 0.11 13.11
CA PHE A 481 -30.36 1.02 13.06
C PHE A 481 -29.62 0.94 14.40
N VAL A 482 -28.30 0.66 14.36
CA VAL A 482 -27.49 0.41 15.55
C VAL A 482 -26.32 1.38 15.56
N LYS A 483 -26.23 2.22 16.61
CA LYS A 483 -25.26 3.31 16.80
C LYS A 483 -25.19 4.31 15.63
N ARG A 484 -24.59 3.91 14.51
CA ARG A 484 -24.27 4.71 13.31
C ARG A 484 -24.37 3.93 11.99
N TRP A 485 -24.95 2.72 11.99
CA TRP A 485 -25.07 1.83 10.82
C TRP A 485 -26.42 1.12 10.76
N TRP A 486 -26.81 0.64 9.57
CA TRP A 486 -27.96 -0.25 9.41
C TRP A 486 -27.56 -1.71 9.62
N VAL A 487 -28.39 -2.46 10.34
CA VAL A 487 -28.36 -3.93 10.31
C VAL A 487 -29.45 -4.40 9.36
N MET A 488 -29.07 -5.22 8.39
CA MET A 488 -29.90 -5.75 7.31
C MET A 488 -30.00 -7.27 7.40
N GLU A 489 -31.00 -7.84 6.71
CA GLU A 489 -31.24 -9.28 6.58
C GLU A 489 -31.51 -9.59 5.11
N ALA A 490 -30.74 -10.50 4.51
CA ALA A 490 -30.91 -10.93 3.13
C ALA A 490 -32.13 -11.87 2.98
N PRO A 491 -32.66 -12.09 1.76
CA PRO A 491 -33.71 -13.09 1.50
C PRO A 491 -33.40 -14.51 2.04
N THR A 492 -32.12 -14.83 2.21
CA THR A 492 -31.62 -16.11 2.73
C THR A 492 -31.47 -16.15 4.27
N GLY A 493 -31.97 -15.14 4.99
CA GLY A 493 -31.90 -15.04 6.46
C GLY A 493 -30.55 -14.59 7.04
N HIS A 494 -29.50 -14.49 6.21
CA HIS A 494 -28.20 -13.97 6.64
C HIS A 494 -28.31 -12.48 6.97
N ARG A 495 -27.82 -12.06 8.15
CA ARG A 495 -27.68 -10.64 8.48
C ARG A 495 -26.31 -10.11 8.07
N PHE A 496 -26.28 -8.82 7.78
CA PHE A 496 -25.08 -8.05 7.41
C PHE A 496 -25.30 -6.59 7.80
N CYS A 497 -24.23 -5.79 7.86
CA CYS A 497 -24.30 -4.38 8.21
C CYS A 497 -24.05 -3.49 6.99
N ILE A 498 -24.66 -2.29 7.00
CA ILE A 498 -24.30 -1.18 6.09
C ILE A 498 -23.68 -0.08 6.94
N VAL A 499 -22.35 -0.05 6.97
CA VAL A 499 -21.55 0.91 7.73
C VAL A 499 -21.14 2.11 6.89
N ARG A 500 -20.72 3.20 7.53
CA ARG A 500 -20.24 4.39 6.83
C ARG A 500 -18.82 4.16 6.28
N MET A 501 -18.62 4.50 5.01
CA MET A 501 -17.36 4.31 4.29
C MET A 501 -16.15 4.98 4.99
N ARG A 502 -15.09 4.20 5.22
CA ARG A 502 -13.81 4.64 5.79
C ARG A 502 -12.80 4.87 4.65
N GLY A 503 -12.46 6.15 4.40
CA GLY A 503 -11.56 6.55 3.31
C GLY A 503 -12.26 6.58 1.94
N HIS A 504 -12.01 7.63 1.16
CA HIS A 504 -12.69 7.84 -0.13
C HIS A 504 -11.98 7.16 -1.32
N ASP A 505 -10.73 6.75 -1.10
CA ASP A 505 -9.70 6.53 -2.13
C ASP A 505 -9.51 5.04 -2.50
N VAL A 506 -10.26 4.15 -1.86
CA VAL A 506 -10.27 2.70 -2.15
C VAL A 506 -11.46 2.39 -3.07
N PRO A 507 -11.35 1.50 -4.08
CA PRO A 507 -12.42 1.22 -5.05
C PRO A 507 -13.77 0.85 -4.42
N ALA A 508 -14.87 1.32 -5.03
CA ALA A 508 -16.23 0.99 -4.63
C ALA A 508 -17.18 1.12 -5.82
N ASN A 509 -18.22 0.28 -5.88
CA ASN A 509 -19.23 0.31 -6.94
C ASN A 509 -20.06 1.60 -6.84
N LEU A 510 -20.34 2.25 -7.96
CA LEU A 510 -21.24 3.40 -8.04
C LEU A 510 -22.64 2.94 -8.45
N TRP A 511 -23.66 3.35 -7.71
CA TRP A 511 -25.07 2.99 -7.94
C TRP A 511 -25.90 4.24 -8.26
N PRO A 512 -26.83 4.20 -9.25
CA PRO A 512 -27.64 5.34 -9.68
C PRO A 512 -28.90 5.59 -8.83
#